data_AF-A0A935R284-F1
#
_entry.id   AF-A0A935R284-F1
#
_cell.length_a   1.000
_cell.length_b   1.000
_cell.length_c   1.000
_cell.angle_alpha   90.00
_cell.angle_beta   90.00
_cell.angle_gamma   90.00
#
_symmetry.space_group_name_H-M   'P 1'
#
loop_
_entity.id
_entity.type
_entity.pdbx_description
1 polymer ?
#
loop_
_entity_poly.entity_id
_entity_poly.type
_entity_poly.pdbx_seq_one_letter_code
_entity_poly.pdbx_strand_id
1 'polypeptide(L)'
;MLRLLLTLLLVSCAAEVAPRAEPGDPRVMPVGAVAALDGSYSEGDDLSFAWSVEPAEGAVLNDAESPFATLTAEAPGLYTLRLEVCDAAGRCDVAETWARVDDPASAKRITDWGIDEFAGVESGAGALSAISPTKSFCKQCFENASKTSSEWEDFCRELEKQGASKEQRAKCWAHTHKDSGERGNYCRDMGCRG
;
A
#
# COMPACT_ATOMS: atom_id res chain seq x y z
N MET A 1 37.36 -14.72 68.34
CA MET A 1 36.48 -13.70 67.72
C MET A 1 37.29 -12.90 66.74
N LEU A 2 37.07 -13.06 65.44
CA LEU A 2 36.85 -11.98 64.47
C LEU A 2 36.70 -12.65 63.10
N ARG A 3 35.45 -12.73 62.63
CA ARG A 3 35.12 -13.24 61.29
C ARG A 3 35.80 -12.33 60.28
N LEU A 4 36.74 -12.86 59.49
CA LEU A 4 37.17 -12.23 58.25
C LEU A 4 35.91 -12.08 57.37
N LEU A 5 35.38 -10.86 57.31
CA LEU A 5 34.40 -10.45 56.32
C LEU A 5 35.12 -10.46 54.97
N LEU A 6 35.06 -11.59 54.30
CA LEU A 6 35.39 -11.73 52.89
C LEU A 6 34.32 -10.96 52.11
N THR A 7 34.50 -9.66 51.94
CA THR A 7 33.70 -8.86 51.02
C THR A 7 34.04 -9.30 49.61
N LEU A 8 33.25 -10.25 49.10
CA LEU A 8 33.22 -10.62 47.70
C LEU A 8 32.76 -9.38 46.92
N LEU A 9 33.71 -8.64 46.35
CA LEU A 9 33.44 -7.63 45.32
C LEU A 9 32.90 -8.40 44.11
N LEU A 10 31.59 -8.66 44.11
CA LEU A 10 30.86 -9.03 42.91
C LEU A 10 30.86 -7.78 42.02
N VAL A 11 31.95 -7.58 41.28
CA VAL A 11 31.94 -6.71 40.11
C VAL A 11 30.99 -7.40 39.14
N SER A 12 29.72 -7.02 39.20
CA SER A 12 28.76 -7.33 38.16
C SER A 12 29.24 -6.61 36.91
N CYS A 13 30.03 -7.31 36.09
CA CYS A 13 30.30 -6.90 34.72
C CYS A 13 28.97 -7.01 33.99
N ALA A 14 28.17 -5.94 34.01
CA ALA A 14 27.12 -5.79 33.00
C ALA A 14 27.87 -5.76 31.66
N ALA A 15 27.68 -6.79 30.84
CA ALA A 15 28.19 -6.77 29.48
C ALA A 15 27.45 -5.65 28.76
N GLU A 16 28.21 -4.71 28.16
CA GLU A 16 27.62 -3.64 27.35
C GLU A 16 26.72 -4.26 26.26
N VAL A 17 25.56 -3.65 26.06
CA VAL A 17 24.62 -4.06 25.03
C VAL A 17 25.12 -3.51 23.69
N ALA A 18 25.36 -4.41 22.74
CA ALA A 18 25.76 -4.01 21.39
C ALA A 18 24.63 -3.19 20.72
N PRO A 19 24.98 -2.17 19.92
CA PRO A 19 24.00 -1.35 19.23
C PRO A 19 23.10 -2.17 18.31
N ARG A 20 21.83 -1.80 18.27
CA ARG A 20 20.85 -2.29 17.32
C ARG A 20 20.01 -1.12 16.81
N ALA A 21 20.14 -0.82 15.53
CA ALA A 21 19.46 0.32 14.91
C ALA A 21 18.00 -0.02 14.60
N GLU A 22 17.08 0.87 14.97
CA GLU A 22 15.66 0.78 14.63
C GLU A 22 15.14 2.10 14.03
N PRO A 23 15.11 2.26 12.70
CA PRO A 23 14.69 3.50 12.04
C PRO A 23 13.17 3.76 12.08
N GLY A 24 12.40 2.87 12.70
CA GLY A 24 10.95 2.95 12.78
C GLY A 24 10.22 2.63 11.48
N ASP A 25 8.90 2.87 11.49
CA ASP A 25 8.00 2.52 10.39
C ASP A 25 8.23 3.37 9.13
N PRO A 26 7.94 2.81 7.94
CA PRO A 26 7.96 3.57 6.71
C PRO A 26 7.03 4.79 6.71
N ARG A 27 7.37 5.78 5.88
CA ARG A 27 6.62 7.04 5.77
C ARG A 27 5.95 7.19 4.41
N VAL A 28 4.78 7.82 4.42
CA VAL A 28 4.08 8.28 3.21
C VAL A 28 3.73 9.75 3.44
N MET A 29 4.17 10.62 2.53
CA MET A 29 3.97 12.06 2.65
C MET A 29 3.78 12.67 1.25
N PRO A 30 3.06 13.79 1.11
CA PRO A 30 3.09 14.55 -0.15
C PRO A 30 4.44 15.25 -0.34
N VAL A 31 4.78 15.60 -1.58
CA VAL A 31 5.94 16.45 -1.91
C VAL A 31 5.94 17.72 -1.04
N GLY A 32 7.12 18.07 -0.50
CA GLY A 32 7.34 19.26 0.33
C GLY A 32 6.82 19.17 1.77
N ALA A 33 6.16 18.07 2.16
CA ALA A 33 5.79 17.86 3.55
C ALA A 33 6.96 17.35 4.39
N VAL A 34 6.86 17.61 5.69
CA VAL A 34 7.83 17.14 6.69
C VAL A 34 7.36 15.81 7.26
N ALA A 35 8.18 14.77 7.15
CA ALA A 35 8.00 13.50 7.85
C ALA A 35 8.93 13.39 9.07
N ALA A 36 8.36 12.99 10.20
CA ALA A 36 9.13 12.70 11.41
C ALA A 36 9.76 11.30 11.32
N LEU A 37 11.04 11.19 11.63
CA LEU A 37 11.78 9.94 11.76
C LEU A 37 12.06 9.68 13.23
N ASP A 38 11.87 8.43 13.67
CA ASP A 38 11.97 8.05 15.07
C ASP A 38 12.86 6.83 15.22
N GLY A 39 14.11 7.08 15.60
CA GLY A 39 15.14 6.10 15.91
C GLY A 39 15.22 5.74 17.38
N SER A 40 14.32 6.26 18.22
CA SER A 40 14.41 6.14 19.69
C SER A 40 14.21 4.72 20.23
N TYR A 41 13.72 3.81 19.38
CA TYR A 41 13.63 2.37 19.68
C TYR A 41 14.94 1.60 19.46
N SER A 42 16.00 2.28 19.01
CA SER A 42 17.32 1.66 18.89
C SER A 42 17.84 1.23 20.28
N GLU A 43 18.46 0.06 20.34
CA GLU A 43 18.94 -0.55 21.58
C GLU A 43 20.47 -0.47 21.67
N GLY A 44 21.01 -0.34 22.88
CA GLY A 44 22.45 -0.26 23.13
C GLY A 44 22.80 0.77 24.21
N ASP A 45 24.07 0.81 24.61
CA ASP A 45 24.58 1.75 25.61
C ASP A 45 25.25 2.97 24.94
N ASP A 46 25.01 4.18 25.46
CA ASP A 46 25.62 5.45 24.99
C ASP A 46 25.63 5.63 23.46
N LEU A 47 24.44 5.61 22.87
CA LEU A 47 24.24 5.62 21.42
C LEU A 47 24.43 7.02 20.79
N SER A 48 25.12 7.03 19.65
CA SER A 48 25.15 8.13 18.67
C SER A 48 24.37 7.72 17.43
N PHE A 49 23.73 8.69 16.76
CA PHE A 49 22.82 8.46 15.64
C PHE A 49 23.32 9.16 14.39
N ALA A 50 23.12 8.56 13.22
CA ALA A 50 23.38 9.18 11.92
C ALA A 50 22.35 8.72 10.90
N TRP A 51 21.51 9.64 10.45
CA TRP A 51 20.53 9.44 9.38
C TRP A 51 21.11 9.81 8.01
N SER A 52 20.79 9.02 7.00
CA SER A 52 21.07 9.32 5.60
C SER A 52 19.89 8.94 4.70
N VAL A 53 19.81 9.56 3.53
CA VAL A 53 18.70 9.39 2.58
C VAL A 53 19.22 9.22 1.16
N GLU A 54 18.63 8.27 0.44
CA GLU A 54 18.87 8.03 -0.98
C GLU A 54 17.54 7.96 -1.76
N PRO A 55 17.39 8.67 -2.90
CA PRO A 55 18.34 9.65 -3.43
C PRO A 55 18.45 10.89 -2.52
N ALA A 56 19.65 11.46 -2.43
CA ALA A 56 19.88 12.68 -1.67
C ALA A 56 19.44 13.95 -2.44
N GLU A 57 19.36 13.88 -3.77
CA GLU A 57 18.94 15.01 -4.59
C GLU A 57 17.46 15.35 -4.30
N GLY A 58 17.23 16.59 -3.87
CA GLY A 58 15.89 17.06 -3.52
C GLY A 58 15.37 16.56 -2.17
N ALA A 59 16.16 15.83 -1.37
CA ALA A 59 15.82 15.41 -0.01
C ALA A 59 16.71 16.12 1.03
N VAL A 60 16.10 16.55 2.14
CA VAL A 60 16.77 17.24 3.24
C VAL A 60 16.41 16.55 4.55
N LEU A 61 17.43 16.16 5.31
CA LEU A 61 17.30 15.69 6.69
C LEU A 61 17.67 16.82 7.65
N ASN A 62 16.78 17.14 8.60
CA ASN A 62 17.12 17.99 9.74
C ASN A 62 17.29 17.15 11.00
N ASP A 63 18.20 17.57 11.88
CA ASP A 63 18.56 16.84 13.09
C ASP A 63 19.02 15.39 12.80
N ALA A 64 19.79 15.20 11.72
CA ALA A 64 20.24 13.89 11.25
C ALA A 64 21.16 13.14 12.23
N GLU A 65 21.65 13.79 13.29
CA GLU A 65 22.49 13.20 14.34
C GLU A 65 21.69 12.91 15.63
N SER A 66 20.37 13.06 15.59
CA SER A 66 19.44 12.86 16.71
C SER A 66 18.63 11.57 16.55
N PRO A 67 18.19 10.93 17.67
CA PRO A 67 17.20 9.86 17.60
C PRO A 67 15.88 10.32 16.96
N PHE A 68 15.58 11.63 17.00
CA PHE A 68 14.45 12.25 16.31
C PHE A 68 14.96 13.18 15.21
N ALA A 69 14.71 12.81 13.96
CA ALA A 69 15.07 13.58 12.78
C ALA A 69 13.82 13.91 11.96
N THR A 70 13.96 14.78 10.96
CA THR A 70 12.89 15.04 10.00
C THR A 70 13.39 14.96 8.56
N LEU A 71 12.55 14.45 7.66
CA LEU A 71 12.79 14.41 6.22
C LEU A 71 11.82 15.37 5.52
N THR A 72 12.34 16.17 4.59
CA THR A 72 11.56 16.88 3.55
C THR A 72 12.09 16.49 2.18
N ALA A 73 11.21 16.29 1.21
CA ALA A 73 11.58 15.91 -0.15
C ALA A 73 10.78 16.68 -1.21
N GLU A 74 11.47 17.24 -2.20
CA GLU A 74 10.94 18.13 -3.23
C GLU A 74 10.58 17.41 -4.54
N ALA A 75 10.87 16.11 -4.64
CA ALA A 75 10.51 15.29 -5.80
C ALA A 75 9.72 14.05 -5.37
N PRO A 76 8.67 13.66 -6.11
CA PRO A 76 7.96 12.42 -5.84
C PRO A 76 8.86 11.21 -6.11
N GLY A 77 8.68 10.15 -5.33
CA GLY A 77 9.52 8.96 -5.46
C GLY A 77 9.58 8.12 -4.21
N LEU A 78 10.36 7.04 -4.28
CA LEU A 78 10.71 6.20 -3.15
C LEU A 78 12.11 6.58 -2.67
N TYR A 79 12.22 6.89 -1.39
CA TYR A 79 13.47 7.24 -0.72
C TYR A 79 13.81 6.15 0.29
N THR A 80 15.04 5.66 0.25
CA THR A 80 15.60 4.79 1.28
C THR A 80 16.18 5.66 2.39
N LEU A 81 15.78 5.38 3.62
CA LEU A 81 16.25 6.03 4.83
C LEU A 81 17.10 5.04 5.61
N ARG A 82 18.35 5.41 5.87
CA ARG A 82 19.31 4.57 6.59
C ARG A 82 19.66 5.22 7.92
N LEU A 83 19.47 4.48 9.00
CA LEU A 83 19.88 4.86 10.34
C LEU A 83 21.09 4.02 10.75
N GLU A 84 22.19 4.70 11.03
CA GLU A 84 23.38 4.12 11.66
C GLU A 84 23.43 4.54 13.13
N VAL A 85 23.68 3.57 14.00
CA VAL A 85 23.77 3.77 15.45
C VAL A 85 25.07 3.17 15.95
N CYS A 86 25.87 3.97 16.65
CA CYS A 86 27.16 3.55 17.21
C CYS A 86 27.25 3.81 18.71
N ASP A 87 27.89 2.92 19.46
CA ASP A 87 28.21 3.13 20.88
C ASP A 87 29.57 3.83 21.09
N ALA A 88 29.86 4.19 22.35
CA ALA A 88 31.12 4.80 22.75
C ALA A 88 32.35 3.90 22.57
N ALA A 89 32.16 2.58 22.41
CA ALA A 89 33.23 1.63 22.10
C ALA A 89 33.51 1.52 20.59
N GLY A 90 32.72 2.21 19.75
CA GLY A 90 32.85 2.24 18.30
C GLY A 90 32.23 1.02 17.60
N ARG A 91 31.40 0.23 18.28
CA ARG A 91 30.55 -0.78 17.62
C ARG A 91 29.37 -0.05 16.98
N CYS A 92 28.96 -0.47 15.80
CA CYS A 92 27.86 0.15 15.08
C CYS A 92 26.91 -0.91 14.50
N ASP A 93 25.64 -0.55 14.39
CA ASP A 93 24.64 -1.28 13.63
C ASP A 93 23.90 -0.32 12.68
N VAL A 94 23.33 -0.90 11.62
CA VAL A 94 22.62 -0.13 10.60
C VAL A 94 21.34 -0.84 10.20
N ALA A 95 20.26 -0.09 10.16
CA ALA A 95 18.98 -0.52 9.61
C ALA A 95 18.38 0.52 8.66
N GLU A 96 17.48 0.04 7.80
CA GLU A 96 16.85 0.84 6.76
C GLU A 96 15.33 0.82 6.89
N THR A 97 14.70 1.94 6.53
CA THR A 97 13.26 2.08 6.28
C THR A 97 13.08 2.86 4.97
N TRP A 98 11.84 3.10 4.55
CA TRP A 98 11.57 3.85 3.33
C TRP A 98 10.55 4.96 3.53
N ALA A 99 10.64 5.99 2.70
CA ALA A 99 9.67 7.05 2.58
C ALA A 99 9.16 7.14 1.14
N ARG A 100 7.84 7.11 0.95
CA ARG A 100 7.19 7.33 -0.33
C ARG A 100 6.65 8.76 -0.36
N VAL A 101 7.14 9.53 -1.32
CA VAL A 101 6.75 10.92 -1.54
C VAL A 101 5.75 10.93 -2.70
N ASP A 102 4.50 11.23 -2.37
CA ASP A 102 3.40 11.25 -3.32
C ASP A 102 3.33 12.61 -4.04
N ASP A 103 3.16 12.58 -5.36
CA ASP A 103 2.95 13.78 -6.16
C ASP A 103 1.53 14.33 -5.91
N PRO A 104 1.36 15.56 -5.42
CA PRO A 104 0.03 16.16 -5.27
C PRO A 104 -0.72 16.28 -6.60
N ALA A 105 -0.04 16.33 -7.75
CA ALA A 105 -0.67 16.28 -9.07
C ALA A 105 -1.17 14.88 -9.45
N SER A 106 -0.60 13.81 -8.87
CA SER A 106 -1.07 12.43 -9.07
C SER A 106 -2.33 12.11 -8.27
N ALA A 107 -2.64 12.90 -7.24
CA ALA A 107 -3.92 12.84 -6.55
C ALA A 107 -5.01 13.41 -7.46
N LYS A 108 -5.58 12.56 -8.32
CA LYS A 108 -6.72 12.91 -9.19
C LYS A 108 -7.83 13.53 -8.33
N ARG A 109 -7.93 14.86 -8.39
CA ARG A 109 -8.98 15.62 -7.68
C ARG A 109 -10.33 15.12 -8.17
N ILE A 110 -11.27 14.84 -7.25
CA ILE A 110 -12.67 14.51 -7.59
C ILE A 110 -13.33 15.58 -8.49
N THR A 111 -12.79 16.81 -8.47
CA THR A 111 -13.27 17.94 -9.28
C THR A 111 -12.52 18.16 -10.59
N ASP A 112 -11.44 17.39 -10.86
CA ASP A 112 -10.77 17.34 -12.17
C ASP A 112 -11.34 16.22 -13.05
N TRP A 113 -12.50 15.68 -12.66
CA TRP A 113 -13.25 14.71 -13.42
C TRP A 113 -13.87 15.41 -14.61
N GLY A 114 -13.05 15.67 -15.63
CA GLY A 114 -13.53 15.66 -16.99
C GLY A 114 -14.33 14.38 -17.18
N ILE A 115 -15.58 14.53 -17.65
CA ILE A 115 -16.52 13.43 -17.92
C ILE A 115 -15.95 12.48 -19.02
N ASP A 116 -14.80 12.84 -19.60
CA ASP A 116 -14.00 12.15 -20.60
C ASP A 116 -12.88 11.25 -20.03
N GLU A 117 -12.49 11.37 -18.76
CA GLU A 117 -11.46 10.53 -18.12
C GLU A 117 -12.04 9.51 -17.12
N PHE A 118 -13.22 8.97 -17.45
CA PHE A 118 -13.91 7.89 -16.73
C PHE A 118 -13.87 6.55 -17.47
N ALA A 119 -12.83 6.32 -18.26
CA ALA A 119 -12.69 5.11 -19.07
C ALA A 119 -11.79 4.00 -18.46
N GLY A 120 -11.22 4.17 -17.26
CA GLY A 120 -10.43 3.08 -16.66
C GLY A 120 -10.01 3.28 -15.19
N VAL A 121 -10.22 2.23 -14.39
CA VAL A 121 -9.73 1.99 -13.01
C VAL A 121 -10.47 2.75 -11.90
N GLU A 122 -11.59 2.22 -11.37
CA GLU A 122 -11.69 1.20 -10.30
C GLU A 122 -11.38 1.73 -8.88
N SER A 123 -12.32 2.47 -8.30
CA SER A 123 -12.54 2.43 -6.86
C SER A 123 -13.40 1.21 -6.53
N GLY A 124 -12.75 0.11 -6.12
CA GLY A 124 -13.14 -0.75 -4.98
C GLY A 124 -14.55 -1.36 -4.90
N ALA A 125 -15.38 -1.25 -5.92
CA ALA A 125 -16.70 -1.87 -6.00
C ALA A 125 -16.96 -2.34 -7.43
N GLY A 126 -16.21 -3.34 -7.88
CA GLY A 126 -16.58 -4.25 -8.98
C GLY A 126 -17.27 -3.65 -10.21
N ALA A 127 -16.90 -2.44 -10.63
CA ALA A 127 -17.42 -1.84 -11.85
C ALA A 127 -16.65 -2.47 -13.01
N LEU A 128 -17.17 -3.60 -13.47
CA LEU A 128 -16.76 -4.24 -14.72
C LEU A 128 -16.63 -3.14 -15.77
N SER A 129 -15.42 -2.97 -16.31
CA SER A 129 -15.09 -2.09 -17.43
C SER A 129 -16.29 -1.99 -18.38
N ALA A 130 -17.00 -0.86 -18.33
CA ALA A 130 -18.28 -0.72 -19.00
C ALA A 130 -18.05 -0.72 -20.51
N ILE A 131 -18.23 -1.89 -21.13
CA ILE A 131 -18.85 -1.92 -22.44
C ILE A 131 -20.11 -1.08 -22.25
N SER A 132 -20.20 0.11 -22.83
CA SER A 132 -21.48 0.82 -22.87
C SER A 132 -22.42 -0.10 -23.65
N PRO A 133 -23.31 -0.85 -22.98
CA PRO A 133 -23.94 -1.99 -23.62
C PRO A 133 -24.87 -1.46 -24.70
N THR A 134 -24.79 -2.05 -25.89
CA THR A 134 -25.73 -1.67 -26.94
C THR A 134 -27.15 -1.98 -26.48
N LYS A 135 -28.15 -1.23 -26.95
CA LYS A 135 -29.56 -1.56 -26.68
C LYS A 135 -29.89 -3.02 -27.05
N SER A 136 -29.22 -3.56 -28.08
CA SER A 136 -29.35 -4.94 -28.52
C SER A 136 -28.77 -5.94 -27.50
N PHE A 137 -27.60 -5.65 -26.93
CA PHE A 137 -27.02 -6.46 -25.86
C PHE A 137 -27.93 -6.51 -24.64
N CYS A 138 -28.43 -5.36 -24.20
CA CYS A 138 -29.26 -5.30 -23.00
C CYS A 138 -30.57 -6.08 -23.14
N LYS A 139 -31.19 -5.97 -24.31
CA LYS A 139 -32.35 -6.79 -24.64
C LYS A 139 -32.02 -8.29 -24.56
N GLN A 140 -30.95 -8.72 -25.20
CA GLN A 140 -30.51 -10.12 -25.19
C GLN A 140 -30.15 -10.61 -23.78
N CYS A 141 -29.54 -9.77 -22.94
CA CYS A 141 -29.19 -10.14 -21.57
C CYS A 141 -30.43 -10.42 -20.73
N PHE A 142 -31.41 -9.52 -20.71
CA PHE A 142 -32.64 -9.71 -19.93
C PHE A 142 -33.52 -10.85 -20.48
N GLU A 143 -33.54 -11.04 -21.80
CA GLU A 143 -34.20 -12.18 -22.43
C GLU A 143 -33.59 -13.52 -21.96
N ASN A 144 -32.27 -13.64 -21.94
CA ASN A 144 -31.59 -14.86 -21.46
C ASN A 144 -31.63 -15.00 -19.94
N ALA A 145 -31.69 -13.90 -19.18
CA ALA A 145 -31.85 -13.94 -17.72
C ALA A 145 -33.14 -14.66 -17.31
N SER A 146 -34.20 -14.53 -18.11
CA SER A 146 -35.51 -15.14 -17.88
C SER A 146 -35.62 -16.59 -18.38
N LYS A 147 -34.58 -17.12 -19.03
CA LYS A 147 -34.56 -18.43 -19.69
C LYS A 147 -33.95 -19.53 -18.82
N THR A 148 -33.81 -20.74 -19.36
CA THR A 148 -33.21 -21.88 -18.66
C THR A 148 -31.71 -21.66 -18.37
N SER A 149 -31.15 -22.42 -17.43
CA SER A 149 -29.70 -22.40 -17.17
C SER A 149 -28.86 -22.72 -18.41
N SER A 150 -29.29 -23.67 -19.24
CA SER A 150 -28.60 -24.02 -20.48
C SER A 150 -28.54 -22.83 -21.45
N GLU A 151 -29.65 -22.11 -21.61
CA GLU A 151 -29.70 -20.93 -22.48
C GLU A 151 -28.88 -19.76 -21.92
N TRP A 152 -28.80 -19.64 -20.59
CA TRP A 152 -27.90 -18.69 -19.94
C TRP A 152 -26.42 -19.02 -20.17
N GLU A 153 -26.04 -20.29 -20.11
CA GLU A 153 -24.67 -20.73 -20.44
C GLU A 153 -24.29 -20.40 -21.87
N ASP A 154 -25.19 -20.65 -22.83
CA ASP A 154 -24.99 -20.31 -24.24
C ASP A 154 -24.77 -18.81 -24.44
N PHE A 155 -25.55 -17.97 -23.73
CA PHE A 155 -25.33 -16.53 -23.68
C PHE A 155 -23.93 -16.19 -23.13
N CYS A 156 -23.52 -16.78 -21.99
CA CYS A 156 -22.21 -16.52 -21.40
C CYS A 156 -21.03 -16.93 -22.30
N ARG A 157 -21.18 -17.96 -23.14
CA ARG A 157 -20.14 -18.37 -24.13
C ARG A 157 -19.94 -17.31 -25.20
N GLU A 158 -21.02 -16.68 -25.66
CA GLU A 158 -20.98 -15.73 -26.77
C GLU A 158 -20.40 -14.36 -26.36
N LEU A 159 -20.35 -14.07 -25.05
CA LEU A 159 -19.84 -12.80 -24.51
C LEU A 159 -18.41 -12.48 -24.96
N GLU A 160 -17.53 -13.48 -25.16
CA GLU A 160 -16.16 -13.24 -25.61
C GLU A 160 -16.12 -12.58 -27.00
N LYS A 161 -16.97 -13.04 -27.91
CA LYS A 161 -17.06 -12.49 -29.27
C LYS A 161 -17.66 -11.09 -29.28
N GLN A 162 -18.34 -10.70 -28.20
CA GLN A 162 -18.92 -9.38 -28.00
C GLN A 162 -17.97 -8.43 -27.25
N GLY A 163 -16.72 -8.85 -27.01
CA GLY A 163 -15.70 -8.02 -26.37
C GLY A 163 -15.72 -8.04 -24.85
N ALA A 164 -16.45 -8.97 -24.22
CA ALA A 164 -16.48 -9.09 -22.76
C ALA A 164 -15.14 -9.54 -22.18
N SER A 165 -14.72 -8.87 -21.11
CA SER A 165 -13.52 -9.20 -20.35
C SER A 165 -13.62 -10.59 -19.72
N LYS A 166 -12.47 -11.17 -19.35
CA LYS A 166 -12.41 -12.45 -18.63
C LYS A 166 -13.22 -12.41 -17.33
N GLU A 167 -13.22 -11.27 -16.64
CA GLU A 167 -13.98 -11.07 -15.40
C GLU A 167 -15.49 -11.00 -15.65
N GLN A 168 -15.93 -10.27 -16.67
CA GLN A 168 -17.34 -10.18 -17.06
C GLN A 168 -17.91 -11.55 -17.40
N ARG A 169 -17.13 -12.38 -18.10
CA ARG A 169 -17.49 -13.76 -18.42
C ARG A 169 -17.54 -14.63 -17.17
N ALA A 170 -16.54 -14.54 -16.29
CA ALA A 170 -16.52 -15.29 -15.04
C ALA A 170 -17.74 -14.98 -14.16
N LYS A 171 -18.14 -13.71 -14.04
CA LYS A 171 -19.35 -13.31 -13.34
C LYS A 171 -20.61 -13.88 -14.01
N CYS A 172 -20.72 -13.84 -15.34
CA CYS A 172 -21.85 -14.45 -16.06
C CYS A 172 -22.03 -15.94 -15.69
N TRP A 173 -20.93 -16.71 -15.71
CA TRP A 173 -20.92 -18.12 -15.35
C TRP A 173 -21.30 -18.38 -13.88
N ALA A 174 -21.00 -17.45 -12.96
CA ALA A 174 -21.41 -17.57 -11.57
C ALA A 174 -22.95 -17.49 -11.39
N HIS A 175 -23.67 -16.93 -12.37
CA HIS A 175 -25.13 -16.82 -12.34
C HIS A 175 -25.89 -17.98 -13.02
N THR A 176 -25.19 -18.99 -13.53
CA THR A 176 -25.80 -20.12 -14.28
C THR A 176 -26.89 -20.86 -13.51
N HIS A 177 -26.69 -21.14 -12.23
CA HIS A 177 -27.68 -21.85 -11.39
C HIS A 177 -28.51 -20.92 -10.52
N LYS A 178 -28.43 -19.60 -10.78
CA LYS A 178 -29.18 -18.59 -10.07
C LYS A 178 -30.53 -18.32 -10.73
N ASP A 179 -31.45 -17.74 -9.97
CA ASP A 179 -32.77 -17.37 -10.48
C ASP A 179 -32.70 -16.19 -11.48
N SER A 180 -33.83 -15.93 -12.14
CA SER A 180 -33.94 -14.87 -13.15
C SER A 180 -33.73 -13.46 -12.58
N GLY A 181 -33.99 -13.24 -11.29
CA GLY A 181 -33.75 -11.99 -10.59
C GLY A 181 -32.24 -11.73 -10.40
N GLU A 182 -31.51 -12.75 -9.94
CA GLU A 182 -30.05 -12.69 -9.81
C GLU A 182 -29.34 -12.55 -11.16
N ARG A 183 -29.81 -13.24 -12.21
CA ARG A 183 -29.31 -13.02 -13.59
C ARG A 183 -29.65 -11.64 -14.12
N GLY A 184 -30.82 -11.11 -13.76
CA GLY A 184 -31.20 -9.73 -14.07
C GLY A 184 -30.33 -8.69 -13.35
N ASN A 185 -29.83 -9.01 -12.15
CA ASN A 185 -28.83 -8.16 -11.47
C ASN A 185 -27.54 -8.11 -12.29
N TYR A 186 -27.05 -9.24 -12.80
CA TYR A 186 -25.88 -9.26 -13.68
C TYR A 186 -26.05 -8.34 -14.90
N CYS A 187 -27.22 -8.36 -15.56
CA CYS A 187 -27.48 -7.46 -16.69
C CYS A 187 -27.43 -5.97 -16.28
N ARG A 188 -27.96 -5.64 -15.10
CA ARG A 188 -27.88 -4.27 -14.54
C ARG A 188 -26.45 -3.87 -14.19
N ASP A 189 -25.66 -4.79 -13.65
CA ASP A 189 -24.23 -4.58 -13.35
C ASP A 189 -23.40 -4.38 -14.63
N MET A 190 -23.83 -4.98 -15.75
CA MET A 190 -23.28 -4.72 -17.09
C MET A 190 -23.72 -3.37 -17.68
N GLY A 191 -24.47 -2.55 -16.94
CA GLY A 191 -24.91 -1.21 -17.35
C GLY A 191 -26.24 -1.18 -18.10
N CYS A 192 -26.99 -2.29 -18.14
CA CYS A 192 -28.28 -2.33 -18.80
C CYS A 192 -29.40 -1.76 -17.93
N ARG A 193 -30.18 -0.85 -18.51
CA ARG A 193 -31.41 -0.34 -17.89
C ARG A 193 -32.59 -1.12 -18.46
N GLY A 194 -33.45 -1.61 -17.56
CA GLY A 194 -34.71 -2.27 -17.88
C GLY A 194 -35.77 -1.28 -18.35
#